data_AF-M7BNC6-F1
#
_entry.id   AF-M7BNC6-F1
#
_cell.length_a   1.000
_cell.length_b   1.000
_cell.length_c   1.000
_cell.angle_alpha   90.00
_cell.angle_beta   90.00
_cell.angle_gamma   90.00
#
_symmetry.space_group_name_H-M   'P 1'
#
loop_
_entity.id
_entity.type
_entity.pdbx_description
1 polymer ?
#
loop_
_entity_poly.entity_id
_entity_poly.type
_entity_poly.pdbx_seq_one_letter_code
_entity_poly.pdbx_strand_id
1 'polypeptide(L)'
;MPVLASLVIGLNSTALPSADCKASEVKEFTAEYLEKVLEPSGWQAIWRTNVFEVLVEVVDVEYSALKAVVRLSEPFLCDSNVSTFTLECMQELLELKKHQLPVQELWVVFDESGEFDQTALAIEHVRFFYQHIWRSWDEEDEDDFDYFVRCVEPRLRLHYDILEDRVPSGLIADYRNLLSQCEVLYRKFLNLRSGISSSDSDSEAENVSMVEGLKLYDEIEHLKQKLKLIENPLLRYVFGYQKHAGLQAKGSRPMGTKITHVVSSTMMASLLQSLLREKLCSETCDEELEIQFHSDPLTAVSACYEGDTVIICPGRYVVDGMFCIADSIELEGYGLPDDVVIEKRGKGDHFFDCTGANIRISSLKLVQHDAVEGILSVHHGKTTLENCVLQCETTGVTVRTSAELLMKNSDLYGAKGAGVEIYPGSTCTLLGNGIHHCKEGILIKDFLDEHYDIPKITMVNNVIHNNDGYGVVLVKSTISSDVKDIAVKNSEGNIQTIQSNGGTDNVEDLGHEELHECATGQLELHERAEMSEQTAGNYEIANELVATSVKKSQMHKKRLSELGITEADDNLMSQEMFVSIVGNQFKRNGKGSFGTFLF
;
A
#
# COMPACT_ATOMS: atom_id res chain seq x y z
N MET A 1 14.51 -16.54 -2.96
CA MET A 1 13.82 -17.44 -2.02
C MET A 1 14.70 -18.53 -1.40
N PRO A 2 15.36 -19.47 -2.10
CA PRO A 2 15.87 -20.70 -1.45
C PRO A 2 17.05 -20.52 -0.47
N VAL A 3 17.94 -19.54 -0.71
CA VAL A 3 19.25 -19.49 -0.03
C VAL A 3 19.20 -18.78 1.33
N LEU A 4 18.56 -17.62 1.45
CA LEU A 4 18.25 -17.07 2.79
C LEU A 4 17.11 -17.80 3.49
N ALA A 5 16.27 -18.54 2.75
CA ALA A 5 15.47 -19.57 3.38
C ALA A 5 16.35 -20.68 3.99
N SER A 6 17.62 -20.89 3.61
CA SER A 6 18.52 -21.84 4.30
C SER A 6 19.05 -21.32 5.64
N LEU A 7 18.94 -20.02 5.91
CA LEU A 7 19.11 -19.43 7.25
C LEU A 7 17.92 -19.81 8.16
N VAL A 8 16.71 -19.79 7.59
CA VAL A 8 15.42 -20.11 8.25
C VAL A 8 15.11 -21.63 8.24
N ILE A 9 15.70 -22.40 7.33
CA ILE A 9 15.52 -23.85 7.10
C ILE A 9 16.73 -24.66 7.61
N GLY A 10 17.89 -24.03 7.82
CA GLY A 10 18.97 -24.63 8.61
C GLY A 10 18.51 -24.95 10.04
N LEU A 11 17.60 -24.13 10.57
CA LEU A 11 16.87 -24.36 11.83
C LEU A 11 15.82 -25.49 11.75
N ASN A 12 15.52 -26.05 10.56
CA ASN A 12 14.49 -27.08 10.35
C ASN A 12 15.03 -28.53 10.19
N SER A 13 16.32 -28.79 10.47
CA SER A 13 16.94 -30.12 10.28
C SER A 13 17.19 -30.90 11.58
N THR A 14 17.64 -30.24 12.66
CA THR A 14 17.93 -30.92 13.95
C THR A 14 17.62 -30.10 15.21
N ALA A 15 17.37 -28.79 15.10
CA ALA A 15 17.03 -27.94 16.25
C ALA A 15 16.15 -26.76 15.81
N LEU A 16 14.83 -27.02 15.77
CA LEU A 16 13.84 -25.96 15.84
C LEU A 16 13.95 -25.29 17.21
N PRO A 17 14.05 -23.95 17.31
CA PRO A 17 13.26 -23.26 18.32
C PRO A 17 11.82 -23.69 18.09
N SER A 18 11.14 -24.17 19.13
CA SER A 18 9.68 -24.26 19.11
C SER A 18 9.07 -22.89 18.81
N ALA A 19 7.79 -22.84 18.44
CA ALA A 19 7.06 -21.62 18.04
C ALA A 19 6.76 -20.65 19.21
N ASP A 20 7.77 -20.40 20.03
CA ASP A 20 7.81 -19.58 21.25
C ASP A 20 9.21 -18.93 21.37
N CYS A 21 9.78 -18.43 20.26
CA CYS A 21 11.12 -17.83 20.26
C CYS A 21 11.07 -16.43 20.90
N LYS A 22 11.82 -16.24 21.99
CA LYS A 22 11.85 -14.98 22.75
C LYS A 22 12.96 -14.04 22.32
N ALA A 23 12.77 -12.74 22.52
CA ALA A 23 13.80 -11.74 22.19
C ALA A 23 15.05 -11.92 23.06
N SER A 24 14.87 -12.30 24.33
CA SER A 24 15.93 -12.63 25.27
C SER A 24 16.80 -13.84 24.86
N GLU A 25 16.21 -14.81 24.15
CA GLU A 25 16.87 -16.06 23.73
C GLU A 25 17.65 -15.93 22.41
N VAL A 26 17.42 -14.88 21.62
CA VAL A 26 18.04 -14.68 20.28
C VAL A 26 19.57 -14.78 20.31
N LYS A 27 20.21 -14.29 21.38
CA LYS A 27 21.66 -14.34 21.53
C LYS A 27 22.17 -15.76 21.77
N GLU A 28 21.42 -16.57 22.54
CA GLU A 28 21.73 -17.97 22.80
C GLU A 28 21.51 -18.82 21.54
N PHE A 29 20.40 -18.64 20.83
CA PHE A 29 20.18 -19.28 19.53
C PHE A 29 21.26 -18.91 18.50
N THR A 30 21.73 -17.66 18.49
CA THR A 30 22.85 -17.26 17.63
C THR A 30 24.13 -17.99 18.03
N ALA A 31 24.45 -18.08 19.32
CA ALA A 31 25.62 -18.81 19.81
C ALA A 31 25.56 -20.30 19.41
N GLU A 32 24.41 -20.96 19.61
CA GLU A 32 24.18 -22.35 19.19
C GLU A 32 24.30 -22.56 17.67
N TYR A 33 23.81 -21.62 16.87
CA TYR A 33 23.94 -21.69 15.41
C TYR A 33 25.40 -21.58 14.99
N LEU A 34 26.15 -20.65 15.61
CA LEU A 34 27.56 -20.47 15.33
C LEU A 34 28.40 -21.69 15.77
N GLU A 35 28.14 -22.28 16.94
CA GLU A 35 28.82 -23.49 17.42
C GLU A 35 28.64 -24.70 16.47
N LYS A 36 27.54 -24.75 15.73
CA LYS A 36 27.23 -25.83 14.77
C LYS A 36 27.82 -25.62 13.37
N VAL A 37 28.27 -24.41 13.02
CA VAL A 37 28.57 -24.01 11.62
C VAL A 37 29.93 -23.32 11.44
N LEU A 38 30.49 -22.65 12.46
CA LEU A 38 31.85 -22.12 12.38
C LEU A 38 32.90 -23.20 12.65
N GLU A 39 33.99 -23.10 11.91
CA GLU A 39 35.25 -23.70 12.34
C GLU A 39 35.81 -22.90 13.53
N PRO A 40 36.23 -23.57 14.64
CA PRO A 40 36.61 -22.89 15.86
C PRO A 40 37.94 -22.11 15.75
N SER A 41 38.79 -22.43 14.79
CA SER A 41 40.12 -21.82 14.63
C SER A 41 40.69 -22.06 13.23
N GLY A 42 41.76 -21.34 12.87
CA GLY A 42 42.59 -21.63 11.69
C GLY A 42 42.20 -20.89 10.41
N TRP A 43 41.09 -20.15 10.41
CA TRP A 43 40.69 -19.28 9.30
C TRP A 43 41.24 -17.86 9.45
N GLN A 44 41.46 -17.22 8.31
CA GLN A 44 41.88 -15.81 8.24
C GLN A 44 40.70 -14.90 7.95
N ALA A 45 40.72 -13.70 8.53
CA ALA A 45 39.70 -12.69 8.32
C ALA A 45 40.29 -11.28 8.25
N ILE A 46 39.67 -10.41 7.48
CA ILE A 46 39.92 -8.97 7.50
C ILE A 46 39.07 -8.38 8.62
N TRP A 47 39.71 -7.88 9.66
CA TRP A 47 39.06 -7.00 10.64
C TRP A 47 38.83 -5.64 10.00
N ARG A 48 37.54 -5.31 9.78
CA ARG A 48 37.13 -4.12 9.05
C ARG A 48 36.51 -3.09 9.98
N THR A 49 37.06 -1.87 9.96
CA THR A 49 36.48 -0.70 10.64
C THR A 49 36.28 0.44 9.64
N ASN A 50 35.65 1.54 10.08
CA ASN A 50 35.51 2.76 9.27
C ASN A 50 36.84 3.48 8.98
N VAL A 51 37.98 2.98 9.48
CA VAL A 51 39.28 3.68 9.47
C VAL A 51 40.41 2.82 8.89
N PHE A 52 40.36 1.51 9.08
CA PHE A 52 41.38 0.55 8.62
C PHE A 52 40.78 -0.84 8.31
N GLU A 53 41.54 -1.63 7.54
CA GLU A 53 41.29 -3.03 7.24
C GLU A 53 42.56 -3.84 7.54
N VAL A 54 42.52 -4.77 8.51
CA VAL A 54 43.71 -5.51 8.99
C VAL A 54 43.48 -7.01 8.89
N LEU A 55 44.46 -7.74 8.35
CA LEU A 55 44.40 -9.20 8.28
C LEU A 55 44.72 -9.82 9.65
N VAL A 56 43.80 -10.66 10.13
CA VAL A 56 43.90 -11.40 11.40
C VAL A 56 43.67 -12.90 11.18
N GLU A 57 44.30 -13.72 12.02
CA GLU A 57 44.09 -15.16 12.14
C GLU A 57 43.16 -15.41 13.33
N VAL A 58 42.13 -16.25 13.17
CA VAL A 58 41.23 -16.62 14.26
C VAL A 58 41.74 -17.88 14.96
N VAL A 59 41.92 -17.77 16.28
CA VAL A 59 42.55 -18.79 17.13
C VAL A 59 41.52 -19.55 17.97
N ASP A 60 40.41 -18.90 18.32
CA ASP A 60 39.29 -19.48 19.08
C ASP A 60 38.02 -18.62 18.87
N VAL A 61 36.83 -19.14 19.21
CA VAL A 61 35.55 -18.41 19.14
C VAL A 61 34.74 -18.56 20.44
N GLU A 62 34.52 -17.45 21.14
CA GLU A 62 33.66 -17.36 22.32
C GLU A 62 32.20 -17.15 21.88
N TYR A 63 31.50 -18.24 21.57
CA TYR A 63 30.14 -18.24 21.04
C TYR A 63 29.13 -17.46 21.91
N SER A 64 29.14 -17.65 23.22
CA SER A 64 28.23 -16.96 24.16
C SER A 64 28.42 -15.44 24.23
N ALA A 65 29.60 -14.94 23.86
CA ALA A 65 29.91 -13.52 23.76
C ALA A 65 29.76 -12.99 22.32
N LEU A 66 29.59 -13.87 21.32
CA LEU A 66 29.67 -13.58 19.88
C LEU A 66 30.99 -12.88 19.50
N LYS A 67 32.11 -13.35 20.06
CA LYS A 67 33.46 -12.81 19.81
C LYS A 67 34.43 -13.89 19.35
N ALA A 68 35.31 -13.54 18.43
CA ALA A 68 36.46 -14.35 18.05
C ALA A 68 37.72 -13.89 18.80
N VAL A 69 38.55 -14.83 19.23
CA VAL A 69 39.91 -14.58 19.72
C VAL A 69 40.85 -14.56 18.53
N VAL A 70 41.54 -13.45 18.32
CA VAL A 70 42.33 -13.21 17.11
C VAL A 70 43.81 -12.97 17.40
N ARG A 71 44.64 -13.22 16.38
CA ARG A 71 46.06 -12.83 16.31
C ARG A 71 46.30 -12.03 15.03
N LEU A 72 47.27 -11.12 15.02
CA LEU A 72 47.73 -10.52 13.76
C LEU A 72 48.35 -11.61 12.86
N SER A 73 48.07 -11.54 11.55
CA SER A 73 48.66 -12.45 10.58
C SER A 73 50.16 -12.21 10.38
N GLU A 74 50.89 -13.25 10.00
CA GLU A 74 52.25 -13.16 9.47
C GLU A 74 52.23 -13.58 7.98
N PRO A 75 52.56 -12.69 7.01
CA PRO A 75 52.95 -11.29 7.18
C PRO A 75 51.79 -10.39 7.62
N PHE A 76 52.13 -9.30 8.31
CA PHE A 76 51.17 -8.26 8.70
C PHE A 76 50.71 -7.49 7.46
N LEU A 77 49.40 -7.50 7.21
CA LEU A 77 48.75 -6.74 6.14
C LEU A 77 47.71 -5.81 6.76
N CYS A 78 47.85 -4.52 6.48
CA CYS A 78 46.95 -3.46 6.91
C CYS A 78 46.78 -2.49 5.75
N ASP A 79 45.54 -2.27 5.32
CA ASP A 79 45.16 -1.16 4.45
C ASP A 79 44.50 -0.07 5.30
N SER A 80 44.80 1.20 5.00
CA SER A 80 44.28 2.34 5.77
C SER A 80 44.29 3.62 4.95
N ASN A 81 43.17 4.34 5.00
CA ASN A 81 43.02 5.65 4.37
C ASN A 81 43.90 6.74 5.03
N VAL A 82 44.52 6.43 6.19
CA VAL A 82 45.39 7.30 6.96
C VAL A 82 46.66 6.52 7.30
N SER A 83 47.81 6.94 6.77
CA SER A 83 49.05 6.15 6.69
C SER A 83 49.84 6.04 8.01
N THR A 84 49.15 5.75 9.13
CA THR A 84 49.71 5.87 10.49
C THR A 84 49.53 4.63 11.37
N PHE A 85 48.92 3.55 10.89
CA PHE A 85 48.75 2.32 11.67
C PHE A 85 49.94 1.37 11.50
N THR A 86 50.90 1.44 12.44
CA THR A 86 52.00 0.47 12.54
C THR A 86 51.52 -0.83 13.20
N LEU A 87 52.31 -1.90 13.02
CA LEU A 87 52.10 -3.18 13.70
C LEU A 87 52.01 -3.03 15.23
N GLU A 88 52.87 -2.19 15.81
CA GLU A 88 52.88 -1.89 17.25
C GLU A 88 51.55 -1.27 17.71
N CYS A 89 51.03 -0.27 16.99
CA CYS A 89 49.72 0.34 17.30
C CYS A 89 48.55 -0.65 17.18
N MET A 90 48.62 -1.61 16.26
CA MET A 90 47.60 -2.66 16.13
C MET A 90 47.69 -3.70 17.25
N GLN A 91 48.89 -4.02 17.74
CA GLN A 91 49.09 -4.85 18.92
C GLN A 91 48.53 -4.18 20.18
N GLU A 92 48.85 -2.91 20.42
CA GLU A 92 48.28 -2.14 21.54
C GLU A 92 46.74 -2.10 21.49
N LEU A 93 46.16 -1.91 20.29
CA LEU A 93 44.71 -1.89 20.10
C LEU A 93 44.06 -3.25 20.37
N LEU A 94 44.69 -4.35 19.96
CA LEU A 94 44.25 -5.71 20.28
C LEU A 94 44.41 -6.04 21.76
N GLU A 95 45.48 -5.61 22.42
CA GLU A 95 45.66 -5.76 23.87
C GLU A 95 44.56 -5.05 24.66
N LEU A 96 44.21 -3.81 24.27
CA LEU A 96 43.07 -3.08 24.85
C LEU A 96 41.73 -3.80 24.64
N LYS A 97 41.56 -4.48 23.50
CA LYS A 97 40.42 -5.36 23.20
C LYS A 97 40.54 -6.77 23.78
N LYS A 98 41.62 -7.07 24.53
CA LYS A 98 41.96 -8.40 25.08
C LYS A 98 42.01 -9.51 24.01
N HIS A 99 42.43 -9.16 22.80
CA HIS A 99 42.43 -10.02 21.60
C HIS A 99 41.05 -10.57 21.20
N GLN A 100 39.95 -10.02 21.74
CA GLN A 100 38.59 -10.42 21.42
C GLN A 100 37.91 -9.39 20.51
N LEU A 101 37.52 -9.81 19.31
CA LEU A 101 36.79 -8.97 18.35
C LEU A 101 35.36 -9.52 18.14
N PRO A 102 34.33 -8.66 18.01
CA PRO A 102 32.99 -9.13 17.64
C PRO A 102 33.03 -9.82 16.27
N VAL A 103 32.37 -10.99 16.16
CA VAL A 103 32.37 -11.78 14.91
C VAL A 103 31.80 -10.98 13.73
N GLN A 104 30.89 -10.03 14.01
CA GLN A 104 30.30 -9.09 13.04
C GLN A 104 31.34 -8.21 12.31
N GLU A 105 32.46 -7.86 12.97
CA GLU A 105 33.53 -7.00 12.44
C GLU A 105 34.53 -7.75 11.52
N LEU A 106 34.42 -9.09 11.43
CA LEU A 106 35.36 -9.95 10.72
C LEU A 106 34.84 -10.40 9.34
N TRP A 107 35.65 -10.22 8.30
CA TRP A 107 35.35 -10.67 6.94
C TRP A 107 36.27 -11.82 6.57
N VAL A 108 35.75 -13.05 6.52
CA VAL A 108 36.54 -14.24 6.16
C VAL A 108 37.21 -14.04 4.80
N VAL A 109 38.50 -14.34 4.72
CA VAL A 109 39.25 -14.27 3.47
C VAL A 109 38.84 -15.43 2.57
N PHE A 110 38.49 -15.12 1.33
CA PHE A 110 38.19 -16.14 0.32
C PHE A 110 39.46 -16.92 -0.06
N ASP A 111 39.37 -18.24 -0.07
CA ASP A 111 40.40 -19.15 -0.55
C ASP A 111 39.81 -20.08 -1.63
N GLU A 112 40.61 -20.44 -2.63
CA GLU A 112 40.19 -21.29 -3.76
C GLU A 112 39.83 -22.72 -3.34
N SER A 113 40.19 -23.12 -2.11
CA SER A 113 39.79 -24.40 -1.49
C SER A 113 38.29 -24.48 -1.17
N GLY A 114 37.63 -23.34 -0.90
CA GLY A 114 36.26 -23.29 -0.38
C GLY A 114 36.08 -23.86 1.03
N GLU A 115 37.18 -24.18 1.76
CA GLU A 115 37.12 -24.85 3.07
C GLU A 115 36.33 -24.03 4.11
N PHE A 116 36.46 -22.70 4.07
CA PHE A 116 35.81 -21.78 5.02
C PHE A 116 34.54 -21.10 4.45
N ASP A 117 34.01 -21.51 3.30
CA ASP A 117 32.84 -20.89 2.67
C ASP A 117 31.60 -20.91 3.59
N GLN A 118 31.42 -21.98 4.37
CA GLN A 118 30.31 -22.07 5.35
C GLN A 118 30.50 -21.11 6.53
N THR A 119 31.74 -20.94 6.99
CA THR A 119 32.09 -19.96 8.04
C THR A 119 31.89 -18.53 7.53
N ALA A 120 32.31 -18.22 6.30
CA ALA A 120 32.06 -16.93 5.65
C ALA A 120 30.57 -16.61 5.55
N LEU A 121 29.77 -17.57 5.09
CA LEU A 121 28.32 -17.44 4.98
C LEU A 121 27.64 -17.25 6.35
N ALA A 122 28.04 -18.02 7.38
CA ALA A 122 27.48 -17.91 8.72
C ALA A 122 27.77 -16.55 9.38
N ILE A 123 28.96 -15.99 9.16
CA ILE A 123 29.30 -14.65 9.66
C ILE A 123 28.50 -13.57 8.93
N GLU A 124 28.32 -13.69 7.62
CA GLU A 124 27.47 -12.77 6.84
C GLU A 124 25.99 -12.86 7.26
N HIS A 125 25.50 -14.06 7.58
CA HIS A 125 24.17 -14.27 8.15
C HIS A 125 23.97 -13.53 9.47
N VAL A 126 24.93 -13.64 10.40
CA VAL A 126 24.89 -12.93 11.69
C VAL A 126 25.01 -11.42 11.49
N ARG A 127 25.91 -10.96 10.62
CA ARG A 127 26.04 -9.53 10.26
C ARG A 127 24.73 -8.98 9.72
N PHE A 128 24.14 -9.64 8.73
CA PHE A 128 22.87 -9.26 8.13
C PHE A 128 21.75 -9.15 9.18
N PHE A 129 21.63 -10.15 10.06
CA PHE A 129 20.62 -10.16 11.12
C PHE A 129 20.79 -8.96 12.07
N TYR A 130 21.99 -8.75 12.62
CA TYR A 130 22.23 -7.66 13.58
C TYR A 130 22.19 -6.26 12.94
N GLN A 131 22.50 -6.13 11.65
CA GLN A 131 22.50 -4.86 10.94
C GLN A 131 21.12 -4.45 10.42
N HIS A 132 20.31 -5.41 9.94
CA HIS A 132 19.06 -5.10 9.24
C HIS A 132 17.79 -5.50 9.99
N ILE A 133 17.84 -6.54 10.83
CA ILE A 133 16.66 -7.13 11.48
C ILE A 133 16.58 -6.75 12.97
N TRP A 134 17.65 -7.01 13.74
CA TRP A 134 17.70 -6.73 15.18
C TRP A 134 17.62 -5.22 15.48
N ARG A 135 17.04 -4.87 16.62
CA ARG A 135 17.04 -3.51 17.17
C ARG A 135 17.43 -3.56 18.65
N SER A 136 18.13 -2.52 19.13
CA SER A 136 18.63 -2.45 20.51
C SER A 136 17.56 -2.36 21.60
N TRP A 137 16.30 -2.14 21.22
CA TRP A 137 15.13 -2.15 22.09
C TRP A 137 14.28 -3.42 21.98
N ASP A 138 14.62 -4.36 21.09
CA ASP A 138 13.92 -5.64 21.00
C ASP A 138 14.16 -6.48 22.27
N GLU A 139 15.34 -6.35 22.90
CA GLU A 139 15.73 -7.01 24.16
C GLU A 139 14.89 -6.55 25.38
N GLU A 140 14.16 -5.44 25.26
CA GLU A 140 13.29 -4.89 26.31
C GLU A 140 11.77 -5.07 26.01
N ASP A 141 11.40 -5.61 24.84
CA ASP A 141 9.99 -5.95 24.53
C ASP A 141 9.58 -7.24 25.29
N GLU A 142 8.33 -7.33 25.76
CA GLU A 142 7.86 -8.46 26.58
C GLU A 142 7.91 -9.82 25.85
N ASP A 143 8.51 -10.81 26.52
CA ASP A 143 8.69 -12.22 26.09
C ASP A 143 7.37 -13.04 25.98
N ASP A 144 6.21 -12.37 25.98
CA ASP A 144 4.86 -12.94 25.89
C ASP A 144 4.43 -13.26 24.44
N PHE A 145 5.28 -12.95 23.45
CA PHE A 145 4.99 -13.10 22.02
C PHE A 145 6.16 -13.70 21.25
N ASP A 146 5.86 -14.52 20.22
CA ASP A 146 6.88 -15.03 19.28
C ASP A 146 7.57 -13.88 18.52
N TYR A 147 8.85 -13.66 18.84
CA TYR A 147 9.70 -12.64 18.24
C TYR A 147 9.90 -12.86 16.73
N PHE A 148 9.91 -14.10 16.26
CA PHE A 148 10.10 -14.42 14.84
C PHE A 148 8.92 -13.92 14.00
N VAL A 149 7.69 -14.27 14.42
CA VAL A 149 6.46 -13.87 13.73
C VAL A 149 6.22 -12.36 13.86
N ARG A 150 6.49 -11.78 15.04
CA ARG A 150 6.18 -10.38 15.34
C ARG A 150 7.19 -9.39 14.73
N CYS A 151 8.47 -9.73 14.69
CA CYS A 151 9.55 -8.82 14.32
C CYS A 151 10.40 -9.32 13.14
N VAL A 152 10.85 -10.58 13.15
CA VAL A 152 11.80 -11.08 12.13
C VAL A 152 11.17 -11.19 10.75
N GLU A 153 10.03 -11.88 10.62
CA GLU A 153 9.36 -12.07 9.31
C GLU A 153 8.97 -10.72 8.66
N PRO A 154 8.29 -9.78 9.36
CA PRO A 154 7.92 -8.49 8.76
C PRO A 154 9.13 -7.66 8.32
N ARG A 155 10.18 -7.58 9.14
CA ARG A 155 11.41 -6.82 8.82
C ARG A 155 12.19 -7.45 7.66
N LEU A 156 12.32 -8.77 7.63
CA LEU A 156 12.97 -9.49 6.54
C LEU A 156 12.20 -9.30 5.21
N ARG A 157 10.87 -9.37 5.28
CA ARG A 157 10.01 -9.14 4.12
C ARG A 157 10.07 -7.70 3.63
N LEU A 158 10.06 -6.73 4.53
CA LEU A 158 10.28 -5.31 4.20
C LEU A 158 11.65 -5.12 3.51
N HIS A 159 12.71 -5.75 3.99
CA HIS A 159 14.04 -5.65 3.37
C HIS A 159 14.03 -6.16 1.91
N TYR A 160 13.39 -7.30 1.62
CA TYR A 160 13.25 -7.78 0.24
C TYR A 160 12.31 -6.93 -0.60
N ASP A 161 11.21 -6.44 -0.04
CA ASP A 161 10.33 -5.52 -0.74
C ASP A 161 11.09 -4.26 -1.17
N ILE A 162 12.01 -3.76 -0.35
CA ILE A 162 12.88 -2.62 -0.67
C ILE A 162 13.88 -2.97 -1.78
N LEU A 163 14.51 -4.16 -1.73
CA LEU A 163 15.44 -4.62 -2.77
C LEU A 163 14.77 -4.93 -4.13
N GLU A 164 13.48 -5.27 -4.11
CA GLU A 164 12.68 -5.58 -5.31
C GLU A 164 11.85 -4.36 -5.79
N ASP A 165 12.19 -3.15 -5.32
CA ASP A 165 11.54 -1.86 -5.60
C ASP A 165 10.02 -1.82 -5.26
N ARG A 166 9.49 -2.78 -4.48
CA ARG A 166 8.08 -2.90 -4.09
C ARG A 166 7.62 -1.88 -3.04
N VAL A 167 8.53 -1.09 -2.48
CA VAL A 167 8.24 -0.06 -1.47
C VAL A 167 8.54 1.32 -2.05
N PRO A 168 7.63 2.31 -1.91
CA PRO A 168 7.84 3.65 -2.44
C PRO A 168 9.03 4.35 -1.80
N SER A 169 9.74 5.17 -2.57
CA SER A 169 11.01 5.80 -2.16
C SER A 169 10.83 6.70 -0.92
N GLY A 170 9.73 7.46 -0.88
CA GLY A 170 9.36 8.29 0.28
C GLY A 170 9.10 7.48 1.54
N LEU A 171 8.46 6.31 1.43
CA LEU A 171 8.17 5.44 2.58
C LEU A 171 9.44 4.76 3.13
N ILE A 172 10.42 4.47 2.25
CA ILE A 172 11.76 4.01 2.65
C ILE A 172 12.50 5.11 3.41
N ALA A 173 12.42 6.36 2.94
CA ALA A 173 13.02 7.51 3.61
C ALA A 173 12.39 7.74 5.00
N ASP A 174 11.06 7.69 5.10
CA ASP A 174 10.32 7.80 6.36
C ASP A 174 10.67 6.66 7.33
N TYR A 175 10.75 5.41 6.87
CA TYR A 175 11.17 4.27 7.69
C TYR A 175 12.57 4.47 8.27
N ARG A 176 13.55 4.87 7.44
CA ARG A 176 14.92 5.16 7.87
C ARG A 176 14.99 6.33 8.84
N ASN A 177 14.20 7.38 8.60
CA ASN A 177 14.11 8.54 9.48
C ASN A 177 13.54 8.15 10.86
N LEU A 178 12.41 7.43 10.89
CA LEU A 178 11.80 6.91 12.12
C LEU A 178 12.76 5.99 12.90
N LEU A 179 13.46 5.06 12.23
CA LEU A 179 14.48 4.22 12.87
C LEU A 179 15.58 5.07 13.53
N SER A 180 16.13 6.05 12.82
CA SER A 180 17.19 6.91 13.36
C SER A 180 16.71 7.78 14.54
N GLN A 181 15.45 8.23 14.52
CA GLN A 181 14.83 8.92 15.65
C GLN A 181 14.66 7.99 16.86
N CYS A 182 14.17 6.76 16.66
CA CYS A 182 14.11 5.73 17.71
C CYS A 182 15.48 5.47 18.33
N GLU A 183 16.51 5.24 17.53
CA GLU A 183 17.87 4.97 18.04
C GLU A 183 18.42 6.14 18.87
N VAL A 184 18.20 7.38 18.44
CA VAL A 184 18.66 8.57 19.16
C VAL A 184 17.89 8.76 20.47
N LEU A 185 16.57 8.57 20.48
CA LEU A 185 15.75 8.67 21.69
C LEU A 185 16.05 7.53 22.67
N TYR A 186 16.16 6.29 22.18
CA TYR A 186 16.49 5.14 23.00
C TYR A 186 17.89 5.26 23.63
N ARG A 187 18.88 5.79 22.89
CA ARG A 187 20.21 6.10 23.46
C ARG A 187 20.15 7.19 24.55
N LYS A 188 19.29 8.20 24.41
CA LYS A 188 19.05 9.20 25.47
C LYS A 188 18.39 8.55 26.70
N PHE A 189 17.40 7.70 26.48
CA PHE A 189 16.69 6.95 27.54
C PHE A 189 17.65 6.04 28.33
N LEU A 190 18.49 5.26 27.65
CA LEU A 190 19.52 4.44 28.30
C LEU A 190 20.52 5.26 29.11
N ASN A 191 21.00 6.40 28.57
CA ASN A 191 21.88 7.31 29.29
C ASN A 191 21.19 7.86 30.56
N LEU A 192 19.93 8.28 30.46
CA LEU A 192 19.15 8.79 31.59
C LEU A 192 18.94 7.71 32.66
N ARG A 193 18.56 6.48 32.26
CA ARG A 193 18.44 5.32 33.15
C ARG A 193 19.75 5.00 33.86
N SER A 194 20.87 5.01 33.14
CA SER A 194 22.20 4.77 33.73
C SER A 194 22.62 5.86 34.72
N GLY A 195 22.18 7.11 34.51
CA GLY A 195 22.37 8.22 35.45
C GLY A 195 21.59 8.01 36.74
N ILE A 196 20.29 7.70 36.63
CA ILE A 196 19.40 7.44 37.79
C ILE A 196 19.91 6.25 38.61
N SER A 197 20.33 5.15 37.97
CA SER A 197 20.89 3.99 38.68
C SER A 197 22.27 4.21 39.30
N SER A 198 22.85 5.42 39.21
CA SER A 198 24.15 5.77 39.78
C SER A 198 24.08 6.76 40.96
N SER A 199 22.88 7.24 41.30
CA SER A 199 22.65 8.15 42.41
C SER A 199 21.82 7.48 43.52
N ASP A 200 22.47 7.13 44.64
CA ASP A 200 21.82 6.53 45.81
C ASP A 200 21.18 7.60 46.74
N SER A 201 20.54 8.64 46.19
CA SER A 201 20.15 9.82 46.97
C SER A 201 18.84 10.47 46.54
N ASP A 202 17.73 9.96 47.10
CA ASP A 202 16.36 10.52 47.06
C ASP A 202 16.38 12.06 47.00
N SER A 203 16.28 12.59 45.77
CA SER A 203 16.36 14.03 45.53
C SER A 203 15.38 14.48 44.46
N GLU A 204 14.91 15.72 44.56
CA GLU A 204 13.95 16.28 43.59
C GLU A 204 14.46 16.26 42.13
N ALA A 205 15.78 16.14 41.93
CA ALA A 205 16.37 15.96 40.60
C ALA A 205 16.06 14.58 40.00
N GLU A 206 15.97 13.53 40.81
CA GLU A 206 15.59 12.17 40.37
C GLU A 206 14.10 12.13 40.00
N ASN A 207 13.24 12.83 40.75
CA ASN A 207 11.82 12.97 40.41
C ASN A 207 11.61 13.61 39.03
N VAL A 208 12.38 14.67 38.70
CA VAL A 208 12.35 15.31 37.37
C VAL A 208 12.90 14.35 36.30
N SER A 209 14.02 13.69 36.57
CA SER A 209 14.64 12.69 35.67
C SER A 209 13.70 11.52 35.35
N MET A 210 12.93 11.04 36.33
CA MET A 210 11.96 9.96 36.14
C MET A 210 10.77 10.40 35.28
N VAL A 211 10.30 11.64 35.43
CA VAL A 211 9.25 12.22 34.56
C VAL A 211 9.76 12.43 33.12
N GLU A 212 11.03 12.80 32.94
CA GLU A 212 11.66 12.86 31.62
C GLU A 212 11.83 11.46 30.99
N GLY A 213 12.19 10.45 31.78
CA GLY A 213 12.25 9.05 31.36
C GLY A 213 10.91 8.51 30.86
N LEU A 214 9.81 8.80 31.56
CA LEU A 214 8.46 8.41 31.14
C LEU A 214 8.04 9.07 29.81
N LYS A 215 8.37 10.35 29.61
CA LYS A 215 8.10 11.04 28.33
C LYS A 215 8.89 10.44 27.17
N LEU A 216 10.18 10.15 27.39
CA LEU A 216 11.01 9.48 26.38
C LEU A 216 10.47 8.10 26.04
N TYR A 217 9.99 7.34 27.03
CA TYR A 217 9.38 6.03 26.81
C TYR A 217 8.10 6.11 25.96
N ASP A 218 7.19 7.04 26.27
CA ASP A 218 5.97 7.27 25.50
C ASP A 218 6.26 7.69 24.03
N GLU A 219 7.25 8.58 23.83
CA GLU A 219 7.73 8.94 22.50
C GLU A 219 8.33 7.75 21.73
N ILE A 220 9.12 6.90 22.41
CA ILE A 220 9.72 5.69 21.82
C ILE A 220 8.63 4.69 21.43
N GLU A 221 7.64 4.43 22.27
CA GLU A 221 6.57 3.45 21.97
C GLU A 221 5.68 3.93 20.82
N HIS A 222 5.32 5.21 20.78
CA HIS A 222 4.60 5.82 19.65
C HIS A 222 5.39 5.76 18.32
N LEU A 223 6.73 5.79 18.36
CA LEU A 223 7.56 5.56 17.17
C LEU A 223 7.69 4.07 16.82
N LYS A 224 7.86 3.17 17.82
CA LYS A 224 7.83 1.71 17.63
C LYS A 224 6.54 1.26 16.95
N GLN A 225 5.38 1.81 17.35
CA GLN A 225 4.09 1.53 16.72
C GLN A 225 4.07 1.92 15.23
N LYS A 226 4.61 3.11 14.87
CA LYS A 226 4.71 3.53 13.47
C LYS A 226 5.66 2.65 12.65
N LEU A 227 6.76 2.19 13.23
CA LEU A 227 7.64 1.22 12.58
C LEU A 227 6.90 -0.10 12.33
N LYS A 228 6.17 -0.63 13.32
CA LYS A 228 5.33 -1.84 13.19
C LYS A 228 4.26 -1.71 12.08
N LEU A 229 3.70 -0.51 11.85
CA LEU A 229 2.78 -0.24 10.72
C LEU A 229 3.46 -0.33 9.34
N ILE A 230 4.72 0.11 9.22
CA ILE A 230 5.48 0.07 7.95
C ILE A 230 6.08 -1.32 7.70
N GLU A 231 6.47 -2.03 8.76
CA GLU A 231 7.03 -3.39 8.69
C GLU A 231 5.97 -4.43 8.29
N ASN A 232 4.72 -4.27 8.73
CA ASN A 232 3.62 -5.14 8.31
C ASN A 232 3.18 -4.82 6.86
N PRO A 233 3.24 -5.78 5.90
CA PRO A 233 2.94 -5.52 4.50
C PRO A 233 1.51 -4.99 4.25
N LEU A 234 0.51 -5.51 4.96
CA LEU A 234 -0.89 -5.10 4.79
C LEU A 234 -1.10 -3.67 5.30
N LEU A 235 -0.60 -3.38 6.50
CA LEU A 235 -0.71 -2.06 7.11
C LEU A 235 0.10 -1.02 6.32
N ARG A 236 1.24 -1.40 5.74
CA ARG A 236 2.03 -0.55 4.84
C ARG A 236 1.23 -0.05 3.64
N TYR A 237 0.43 -0.91 3.00
CA TYR A 237 -0.44 -0.52 1.87
C TYR A 237 -1.66 0.32 2.28
N VAL A 238 -2.10 0.25 3.54
CA VAL A 238 -3.26 1.03 4.04
C VAL A 238 -2.82 2.38 4.60
N PHE A 239 -1.77 2.41 5.42
CA PHE A 239 -1.33 3.57 6.21
C PHE A 239 -0.11 4.31 5.64
N GLY A 240 0.74 3.65 4.84
CA GLY A 240 1.96 4.27 4.28
C GLY A 240 1.69 5.51 3.41
N TYR A 241 0.46 5.65 2.90
CA TYR A 241 0.01 6.75 2.06
C TYR A 241 -0.58 7.96 2.83
N GLN A 242 -0.75 7.89 4.14
CA GLN A 242 -1.29 9.03 4.93
C GLN A 242 -0.28 10.16 5.16
N LYS A 243 1.01 9.93 4.86
CA LYS A 243 2.07 10.95 4.99
C LYS A 243 2.76 11.26 3.67
N HIS A 244 2.08 12.00 2.80
CA HIS A 244 2.80 12.86 1.84
C HIS A 244 3.12 14.20 2.51
N ALA A 245 3.88 14.11 3.61
CA ALA A 245 4.35 15.22 4.42
C ALA A 245 5.65 15.79 3.82
N GLY A 246 5.52 16.54 2.71
CA GLY A 246 6.67 17.16 2.05
C GLY A 246 6.32 18.15 0.96
N LEU A 247 5.17 17.95 0.29
CA LEU A 247 4.69 18.86 -0.75
C LEU A 247 3.97 20.06 -0.12
N GLN A 248 4.76 21.03 0.34
CA GLN A 248 4.23 22.36 0.61
C GLN A 248 3.87 23.02 -0.72
N ALA A 249 2.60 23.39 -0.87
CA ALA A 249 2.17 24.33 -1.89
C ALA A 249 3.04 25.58 -1.82
N LYS A 250 3.60 26.02 -2.95
CA LYS A 250 4.37 27.28 -3.02
C LYS A 250 3.45 28.49 -2.83
N GLY A 251 2.16 28.29 -3.06
CA GLY A 251 1.12 29.31 -2.98
C GLY A 251 1.22 30.31 -4.12
N SER A 252 0.55 31.44 -3.93
CA SER A 252 0.56 32.55 -4.87
C SER A 252 1.95 33.18 -5.02
N ARG A 253 2.37 33.45 -6.27
CA ARG A 253 3.65 34.09 -6.61
C ARG A 253 3.78 35.48 -5.95
N PRO A 254 4.97 35.92 -5.46
CA PRO A 254 5.11 37.21 -4.76
C PRO A 254 4.71 38.46 -5.55
N MET A 255 4.67 38.37 -6.89
CA MET A 255 4.25 39.44 -7.79
C MET A 255 2.78 39.35 -8.22
N GLY A 256 2.07 38.28 -7.84
CA GLY A 256 0.68 38.01 -8.26
C GLY A 256 0.49 37.62 -9.73
N THR A 257 1.53 37.66 -10.56
CA THR A 257 1.46 37.27 -11.97
C THR A 257 1.33 35.75 -12.14
N LYS A 258 0.43 35.35 -13.05
CA LYS A 258 0.29 33.97 -13.51
C LYS A 258 1.15 33.75 -14.74
N ILE A 259 1.89 32.64 -14.76
CA ILE A 259 2.78 32.28 -15.87
C ILE A 259 2.19 31.11 -16.64
N THR A 260 2.26 31.20 -17.97
CA THR A 260 1.96 30.08 -18.86
C THR A 260 3.25 29.37 -19.24
N HIS A 261 3.45 28.17 -18.73
CA HIS A 261 4.60 27.33 -19.04
C HIS A 261 4.33 26.53 -20.31
N VAL A 262 5.10 26.74 -21.38
CA VAL A 262 4.97 25.99 -22.64
C VAL A 262 6.08 24.94 -22.72
N VAL A 263 5.69 23.67 -22.77
CA VAL A 263 6.60 22.52 -22.84
C VAL A 263 6.75 22.07 -24.28
N SER A 264 7.97 22.14 -24.81
CA SER A 264 8.33 21.60 -26.13
C SER A 264 9.85 21.40 -26.23
N SER A 265 10.26 20.22 -26.69
CA SER A 265 11.67 19.94 -27.01
C SER A 265 12.11 20.59 -28.33
N THR A 266 11.24 20.58 -29.34
CA THR A 266 11.40 21.27 -30.63
C THR A 266 10.04 21.71 -31.15
N MET A 267 9.88 22.98 -31.50
CA MET A 267 8.61 23.54 -31.98
C MET A 267 8.72 24.03 -33.44
N MET A 268 7.77 23.62 -34.28
CA MET A 268 7.61 24.18 -35.62
C MET A 268 7.04 25.61 -35.55
N ALA A 269 7.51 26.51 -36.41
CA ALA A 269 7.03 27.90 -36.45
C ALA A 269 5.51 28.00 -36.71
N SER A 270 4.93 27.06 -37.46
CA SER A 270 3.48 26.96 -37.67
C SER A 270 2.73 26.59 -36.38
N LEU A 271 3.26 25.67 -35.58
CA LEU A 271 2.68 25.26 -34.30
C LEU A 271 2.71 26.40 -33.29
N LEU A 272 3.84 27.11 -33.18
CA LEU A 272 3.95 28.35 -32.41
C LEU A 272 2.88 29.37 -32.84
N GLN A 273 2.69 29.56 -34.15
CA GLN A 273 1.73 30.53 -34.67
C GLN A 273 0.27 30.16 -34.38
N SER A 274 -0.08 28.87 -34.37
CA SER A 274 -1.41 28.40 -33.94
C SER A 274 -1.60 28.53 -32.43
N LEU A 275 -0.64 28.08 -31.62
CA LEU A 275 -0.69 28.14 -30.16
C LEU A 275 -0.78 29.61 -29.68
N LEU A 276 -0.03 30.53 -30.30
CA LEU A 276 -0.17 31.97 -30.06
C LEU A 276 -1.58 32.46 -30.38
N ARG A 277 -2.13 32.12 -31.54
CA ARG A 277 -3.47 32.56 -31.98
C ARG A 277 -4.61 32.02 -31.11
N GLU A 278 -4.54 30.76 -30.70
CA GLU A 278 -5.66 30.04 -30.10
C GLU A 278 -5.66 30.08 -28.57
N LYS A 279 -4.49 30.19 -27.93
CA LYS A 279 -4.34 30.06 -26.47
C LYS A 279 -3.70 31.26 -25.80
N LEU A 280 -2.68 31.88 -26.40
CA LEU A 280 -1.92 32.97 -25.76
C LEU A 280 -2.42 34.38 -26.16
N CYS A 281 -3.12 34.50 -27.28
CA CYS A 281 -3.66 35.76 -27.81
C CYS A 281 -5.18 35.67 -28.06
N SER A 282 -5.92 35.16 -27.08
CA SER A 282 -7.39 35.29 -27.06
C SER A 282 -7.79 36.77 -27.01
N GLU A 283 -8.90 37.14 -27.68
CA GLU A 283 -9.44 38.53 -27.77
C GLU A 283 -9.94 39.11 -26.42
N THR A 284 -9.61 38.47 -25.31
CA THR A 284 -10.09 38.73 -23.94
C THR A 284 -8.96 39.01 -22.93
N CYS A 285 -7.72 39.11 -23.38
CA CYS A 285 -6.55 39.26 -22.50
C CYS A 285 -6.05 40.73 -22.51
N ASP A 286 -6.48 41.50 -21.51
CA ASP A 286 -6.00 42.88 -21.24
C ASP A 286 -4.71 42.92 -20.39
N GLU A 287 -4.17 41.77 -19.98
CA GLU A 287 -2.98 41.63 -19.14
C GLU A 287 -1.79 41.05 -19.94
N GLU A 288 -0.56 41.53 -19.69
CA GLU A 288 0.64 40.97 -20.35
C GLU A 288 0.92 39.56 -19.82
N LEU A 289 0.64 38.55 -20.64
CA LEU A 289 0.82 37.14 -20.29
C LEU A 289 2.31 36.74 -20.28
N GLU A 290 2.86 36.44 -19.11
CA GLU A 290 4.23 35.91 -18.98
C GLU A 290 4.27 34.44 -19.45
N ILE A 291 5.20 34.14 -20.38
CA ILE A 291 5.36 32.81 -20.98
C ILE A 291 6.76 32.28 -20.71
N GLN A 292 6.86 31.07 -20.14
CA GLN A 292 8.13 30.40 -19.88
C GLN A 292 8.24 29.10 -20.68
N PHE A 293 9.32 28.93 -21.45
CA PHE A 293 9.55 27.72 -22.25
C PHE A 293 10.37 26.67 -21.49
N HIS A 294 9.93 25.42 -21.56
CA HIS A 294 10.58 24.27 -20.94
C HIS A 294 10.77 23.14 -21.96
N SER A 295 11.89 22.41 -21.88
CA SER A 295 12.15 21.24 -22.72
C SER A 295 11.51 19.95 -22.18
N ASP A 296 11.20 19.92 -20.88
CA ASP A 296 10.76 18.74 -20.14
C ASP A 296 9.55 19.08 -19.24
N PRO A 297 8.47 18.25 -19.22
CA PRO A 297 7.27 18.59 -18.46
C PRO A 297 7.48 18.55 -16.95
N LEU A 298 8.38 17.71 -16.42
CA LEU A 298 8.64 17.66 -14.98
C LEU A 298 9.27 18.97 -14.50
N THR A 299 10.21 19.54 -15.27
CA THR A 299 10.74 20.88 -14.96
C THR A 299 9.66 21.97 -14.96
N ALA A 300 8.69 21.91 -15.88
CA ALA A 300 7.60 22.88 -15.95
C ALA A 300 6.68 22.81 -14.73
N VAL A 301 6.17 21.61 -14.41
CA VAL A 301 5.33 21.39 -13.21
C VAL A 301 6.10 21.76 -11.94
N SER A 302 7.39 21.43 -11.85
CA SER A 302 8.24 21.83 -10.72
C SER A 302 8.48 23.35 -10.62
N ALA A 303 8.21 24.13 -11.67
CA ALA A 303 8.34 25.58 -11.69
C ALA A 303 7.03 26.34 -11.39
N CYS A 304 5.88 25.69 -11.54
CA CYS A 304 4.55 26.30 -11.34
C CYS A 304 4.29 26.75 -9.90
N TYR A 305 3.49 27.80 -9.78
CA TYR A 305 2.87 28.31 -8.55
C TYR A 305 1.34 28.20 -8.66
N GLU A 306 0.63 28.58 -7.61
CA GLU A 306 -0.83 28.56 -7.59
C GLU A 306 -1.46 29.40 -8.71
N GLY A 307 -2.27 28.76 -9.55
CA GLY A 307 -2.97 29.40 -10.67
C GLY A 307 -2.18 29.47 -11.99
N ASP A 308 -0.98 28.90 -12.06
CA ASP A 308 -0.20 28.78 -13.31
C ASP A 308 -0.79 27.69 -14.24
N THR A 309 -0.53 27.85 -15.55
CA THR A 309 -0.99 26.94 -16.61
C THR A 309 0.20 26.32 -17.34
N VAL A 310 0.17 25.01 -17.56
CA VAL A 310 1.20 24.27 -18.31
C VAL A 310 0.59 23.72 -19.59
N ILE A 311 1.09 24.18 -20.74
CA ILE A 311 0.68 23.72 -22.06
C ILE A 311 1.77 22.80 -22.63
N ILE A 312 1.46 21.52 -22.82
CA ILE A 312 2.37 20.54 -23.41
C ILE A 312 2.10 20.41 -24.91
N CYS A 313 3.09 20.75 -25.74
CA CYS A 313 2.98 20.62 -27.19
C CYS A 313 3.04 19.14 -27.65
N PRO A 314 2.51 18.81 -28.84
CA PRO A 314 2.63 17.48 -29.46
C PRO A 314 4.05 16.95 -29.44
N GLY A 315 4.21 15.71 -29.00
CA GLY A 315 5.51 15.10 -28.75
C GLY A 315 5.42 13.87 -27.84
N ARG A 316 6.52 13.13 -27.77
CA ARG A 316 6.73 12.07 -26.78
C ARG A 316 7.74 12.55 -25.76
N TYR A 317 7.32 12.61 -24.51
CA TYR A 317 8.12 13.03 -23.37
C TYR A 317 8.39 11.81 -22.49
N VAL A 318 9.65 11.55 -22.19
CA VAL A 318 10.06 10.44 -21.33
C VAL A 318 10.54 11.03 -20.02
N VAL A 319 9.92 10.63 -18.92
CA VAL A 319 10.15 11.20 -17.58
C VAL A 319 10.52 10.09 -16.60
N ASP A 320 11.68 10.23 -15.95
CA ASP A 320 12.19 9.27 -14.96
C ASP A 320 11.71 9.56 -13.52
N GLY A 321 10.94 10.63 -13.31
CA GLY A 321 10.46 11.11 -12.01
C GLY A 321 8.95 11.02 -11.77
N MET A 322 8.50 11.52 -10.61
CA MET A 322 7.08 11.64 -10.23
C MET A 322 6.61 13.10 -10.37
N PHE A 323 5.42 13.31 -10.93
CA PHE A 323 4.77 14.62 -10.96
C PHE A 323 4.08 14.91 -9.63
N CYS A 324 4.70 15.75 -8.81
CA CYS A 324 4.17 16.14 -7.51
C CYS A 324 3.45 17.50 -7.61
N ILE A 325 2.12 17.51 -7.51
CA ILE A 325 1.29 18.71 -7.72
C ILE A 325 0.57 19.09 -6.42
N ALA A 326 1.12 20.07 -5.69
CA ALA A 326 0.52 20.64 -4.48
C ALA A 326 -0.15 22.01 -4.66
N ASP A 327 0.18 22.71 -5.73
CA ASP A 327 -0.46 23.98 -6.09
C ASP A 327 -1.65 23.73 -7.05
N SER A 328 -2.64 24.61 -7.04
CA SER A 328 -3.79 24.52 -7.96
C SER A 328 -3.39 24.94 -9.37
N ILE A 329 -3.02 23.97 -10.22
CA ILE A 329 -2.52 24.20 -11.58
C ILE A 329 -3.40 23.56 -12.67
N GLU A 330 -3.27 24.06 -13.89
CA GLU A 330 -3.91 23.51 -15.09
C GLU A 330 -2.86 22.93 -16.04
N LEU A 331 -2.95 21.63 -16.35
CA LEU A 331 -2.03 20.89 -17.22
C LEU A 331 -2.78 20.43 -18.49
N GLU A 332 -2.52 21.09 -19.63
CA GLU A 332 -3.21 20.86 -20.89
C GLU A 332 -2.27 20.34 -21.98
N GLY A 333 -2.64 19.23 -22.62
CA GLY A 333 -2.04 18.80 -23.89
C GLY A 333 -2.63 19.59 -25.06
N TYR A 334 -1.78 20.28 -25.82
CA TYR A 334 -2.19 20.99 -27.03
C TYR A 334 -2.30 20.02 -28.21
N GLY A 335 -3.49 19.47 -28.45
CA GLY A 335 -3.74 18.56 -29.57
C GLY A 335 -4.71 17.44 -29.22
N LEU A 336 -4.62 16.32 -29.94
CA LEU A 336 -5.30 15.09 -29.54
C LEU A 336 -4.48 14.36 -28.46
N PRO A 337 -5.12 13.57 -27.57
CA PRO A 337 -4.41 12.88 -26.50
C PRO A 337 -3.29 11.96 -27.02
N ASP A 338 -3.50 11.28 -28.15
CA ASP A 338 -2.50 10.43 -28.79
C ASP A 338 -1.27 11.18 -29.35
N ASP A 339 -1.37 12.50 -29.58
CA ASP A 339 -0.26 13.33 -30.05
C ASP A 339 0.63 13.83 -28.91
N VAL A 340 0.12 13.87 -27.67
CA VAL A 340 0.80 14.38 -26.48
C VAL A 340 1.00 13.24 -25.47
N VAL A 341 2.08 12.48 -25.65
CA VAL A 341 2.36 11.27 -24.87
C VAL A 341 3.44 11.52 -23.83
N ILE A 342 3.15 11.22 -22.57
CA ILE A 342 4.12 11.24 -21.47
C ILE A 342 4.33 9.80 -20.99
N GLU A 343 5.53 9.28 -21.22
CA GLU A 343 5.97 7.92 -20.84
C GLU A 343 6.76 8.00 -19.52
N LYS A 344 6.29 7.35 -18.45
CA LYS A 344 7.10 7.15 -17.24
C LYS A 344 8.12 6.04 -17.48
N ARG A 345 9.36 6.27 -17.07
CA ARG A 345 10.37 5.24 -16.86
C ARG A 345 10.78 5.20 -15.39
N GLY A 346 11.24 4.03 -14.94
CA GLY A 346 11.70 3.81 -13.57
C GLY A 346 10.65 3.16 -12.66
N LYS A 347 11.17 2.40 -11.69
CA LYS A 347 10.41 1.64 -10.69
C LYS A 347 10.19 2.47 -9.42
N GLY A 348 9.28 2.04 -8.55
CA GLY A 348 9.06 2.63 -7.22
C GLY A 348 7.75 3.41 -7.12
N ASP A 349 7.73 4.66 -7.60
CA ASP A 349 6.72 5.65 -7.17
C ASP A 349 5.55 5.84 -8.16
N HIS A 350 4.49 6.54 -7.72
CA HIS A 350 3.36 7.03 -8.51
C HIS A 350 3.82 7.85 -9.73
N PHE A 351 3.00 7.96 -10.78
CA PHE A 351 3.34 8.83 -11.92
C PHE A 351 2.90 10.28 -11.65
N PHE A 352 1.68 10.48 -11.19
CA PHE A 352 1.12 11.76 -10.74
C PHE A 352 0.59 11.63 -9.31
N ASP A 353 1.06 12.52 -8.44
CA ASP A 353 0.58 12.70 -7.07
C ASP A 353 -0.05 14.10 -6.94
N CYS A 354 -1.36 14.13 -6.67
CA CYS A 354 -2.17 15.33 -6.63
C CYS A 354 -2.63 15.62 -5.19
N THR A 355 -2.09 16.69 -4.61
CA THR A 355 -2.40 17.21 -3.27
C THR A 355 -3.00 18.63 -3.29
N GLY A 356 -2.96 19.33 -4.42
CA GLY A 356 -3.48 20.69 -4.57
C GLY A 356 -5.01 20.81 -4.55
N ALA A 357 -5.49 21.98 -4.13
CA ALA A 357 -6.91 22.21 -3.86
C ALA A 357 -7.82 22.05 -5.09
N ASN A 358 -7.38 22.51 -6.27
CA ASN A 358 -8.07 22.27 -7.54
C ASN A 358 -7.08 22.12 -8.70
N ILE A 359 -6.90 20.89 -9.18
CA ILE A 359 -5.98 20.52 -10.27
C ILE A 359 -6.81 20.10 -11.48
N ARG A 360 -6.45 20.59 -12.68
CA ARG A 360 -7.06 20.15 -13.96
C ARG A 360 -5.99 19.54 -14.86
N ILE A 361 -6.23 18.34 -15.37
CA ILE A 361 -5.38 17.64 -16.34
C ILE A 361 -6.24 17.30 -17.55
N SER A 362 -5.87 17.74 -18.75
CA SER A 362 -6.70 17.55 -19.94
C SER A 362 -5.92 17.27 -21.22
N SER A 363 -6.49 16.45 -22.10
CA SER A 363 -5.97 16.14 -23.46
C SER A 363 -4.58 15.51 -23.48
N LEU A 364 -4.27 14.62 -22.54
CA LEU A 364 -2.96 13.96 -22.42
C LEU A 364 -3.06 12.43 -22.45
N LYS A 365 -2.02 11.79 -23.00
CA LYS A 365 -1.82 10.34 -22.89
C LYS A 365 -0.70 10.02 -21.92
N LEU A 366 -1.03 9.35 -20.82
CA LEU A 366 -0.10 8.92 -19.80
C LEU A 366 0.18 7.42 -19.97
N VAL A 367 1.43 7.05 -20.17
CA VAL A 367 1.87 5.67 -20.35
C VAL A 367 2.84 5.29 -19.24
N GLN A 368 2.60 4.16 -18.60
CA GLN A 368 3.40 3.67 -17.49
C GLN A 368 4.10 2.36 -17.86
N HIS A 369 5.37 2.21 -17.47
CA HIS A 369 6.19 1.02 -17.71
C HIS A 369 6.94 0.59 -16.45
N ASP A 370 6.91 -0.70 -16.13
CA ASP A 370 7.61 -1.36 -15.01
C ASP A 370 7.34 -0.73 -13.62
N ALA A 371 6.22 -0.02 -13.47
CA ALA A 371 5.89 0.68 -12.23
C ALA A 371 5.35 -0.25 -11.14
N VAL A 372 5.36 0.26 -9.91
CA VAL A 372 4.92 -0.44 -8.69
C VAL A 372 3.65 0.19 -8.14
N GLU A 373 3.59 1.52 -8.10
CA GLU A 373 2.39 2.29 -7.77
C GLU A 373 1.59 2.71 -9.03
N GLY A 374 0.34 3.13 -8.84
CA GLY A 374 -0.56 3.47 -9.95
C GLY A 374 -0.27 4.81 -10.64
N ILE A 375 -0.91 5.05 -11.79
CA ILE A 375 -0.69 6.27 -12.61
C ILE A 375 -1.00 7.54 -11.83
N LEU A 376 -2.20 7.65 -11.26
CA LEU A 376 -2.64 8.86 -10.57
C LEU A 376 -3.06 8.54 -9.15
N SER A 377 -2.54 9.29 -8.19
CA SER A 377 -3.03 9.32 -6.81
C SER A 377 -3.58 10.70 -6.48
N VAL A 378 -4.81 10.76 -5.98
CA VAL A 378 -5.43 11.99 -5.47
C VAL A 378 -5.50 11.90 -3.95
N HIS A 379 -4.69 12.70 -3.27
CA HIS A 379 -4.54 12.70 -1.81
C HIS A 379 -5.43 13.74 -1.13
N HIS A 380 -5.56 14.92 -1.72
CA HIS A 380 -6.35 16.01 -1.17
C HIS A 380 -6.87 16.92 -2.28
N GLY A 381 -7.87 17.75 -1.96
CA GLY A 381 -8.49 18.66 -2.91
C GLY A 381 -9.26 17.96 -4.02
N LYS A 382 -9.46 18.68 -5.13
CA LYS A 382 -10.21 18.25 -6.30
C LYS A 382 -9.29 18.07 -7.50
N THR A 383 -9.26 16.88 -8.09
CA THR A 383 -8.58 16.62 -9.36
C THR A 383 -9.59 16.35 -10.48
N THR A 384 -9.48 17.11 -11.57
CA THR A 384 -10.30 16.95 -12.77
C THR A 384 -9.48 16.37 -13.91
N LEU A 385 -9.88 15.21 -14.43
CA LEU A 385 -9.36 14.59 -15.65
C LEU A 385 -10.38 14.78 -16.78
N GLU A 386 -9.95 15.30 -17.93
CA GLU A 386 -10.85 15.51 -19.07
C GLU A 386 -10.16 15.16 -20.41
N ASN A 387 -10.75 14.27 -21.20
CA ASN A 387 -10.19 13.83 -22.48
C ASN A 387 -8.77 13.23 -22.35
N CYS A 388 -8.51 12.46 -21.28
CA CYS A 388 -7.20 11.83 -21.04
C CYS A 388 -7.20 10.34 -21.37
N VAL A 389 -6.04 9.81 -21.76
CA VAL A 389 -5.83 8.38 -22.05
C VAL A 389 -4.79 7.82 -21.08
N LEU A 390 -5.16 6.86 -20.26
CA LEU A 390 -4.34 6.29 -19.19
C LEU A 390 -4.01 4.83 -19.51
N GLN A 391 -2.77 4.57 -19.92
CA GLN A 391 -2.24 3.23 -20.14
C GLN A 391 -1.47 2.77 -18.90
N CYS A 392 -2.20 2.16 -17.99
CA CYS A 392 -1.76 1.70 -16.68
C CYS A 392 -1.07 0.34 -16.77
N GLU A 393 -0.17 0.04 -15.82
CA GLU A 393 0.37 -1.31 -15.66
C GLU A 393 -0.02 -1.95 -14.32
N THR A 394 -0.05 -1.18 -13.23
CA THR A 394 -0.45 -1.67 -11.89
C THR A 394 -1.90 -1.27 -11.59
N THR A 395 -2.12 -0.27 -10.74
CA THR A 395 -3.42 0.36 -10.48
C THR A 395 -3.57 1.59 -11.38
N GLY A 396 -4.79 1.92 -11.83
CA GLY A 396 -4.99 3.10 -12.66
C GLY A 396 -5.02 4.41 -11.90
N VAL A 397 -6.17 4.77 -11.34
CA VAL A 397 -6.39 5.99 -10.56
C VAL A 397 -6.78 5.62 -9.13
N THR A 398 -6.13 6.21 -8.13
CA THR A 398 -6.46 6.03 -6.71
C THR A 398 -6.99 7.32 -6.11
N VAL A 399 -8.18 7.28 -5.51
CA VAL A 399 -8.79 8.40 -4.79
C VAL A 399 -8.73 8.10 -3.29
N ARG A 400 -7.95 8.88 -2.54
CA ARG A 400 -7.74 8.70 -1.09
C ARG A 400 -8.84 9.40 -0.29
N THR A 401 -8.86 9.16 1.02
CA THR A 401 -9.88 9.70 1.94
C THR A 401 -9.94 11.22 1.90
N SER A 402 -11.17 11.77 1.86
CA SER A 402 -11.46 13.20 1.76
C SER A 402 -10.96 13.92 0.49
N ALA A 403 -10.60 13.19 -0.57
CA ALA A 403 -10.30 13.74 -1.89
C ALA A 403 -11.52 13.71 -2.84
N GLU A 404 -11.54 14.62 -3.83
CA GLU A 404 -12.53 14.63 -4.92
C GLU A 404 -11.87 14.32 -6.29
N LEU A 405 -12.40 13.32 -7.00
CA LEU A 405 -12.05 13.04 -8.41
C LEU A 405 -13.24 13.34 -9.33
N LEU A 406 -12.97 14.07 -10.41
CA LEU A 406 -13.90 14.29 -11.53
C LEU A 406 -13.24 13.81 -12.82
N MET A 407 -13.66 12.65 -13.35
CA MET A 407 -13.11 12.07 -14.58
C MET A 407 -14.17 12.14 -15.70
N LYS A 408 -13.82 12.75 -16.83
CA LYS A 408 -14.71 12.97 -17.98
C LYS A 408 -14.11 12.48 -19.28
N ASN A 409 -14.91 11.80 -20.11
CA ASN A 409 -14.58 11.42 -21.49
C ASN A 409 -13.14 10.87 -21.64
N SER A 410 -12.69 10.11 -20.66
CA SER A 410 -11.30 9.63 -20.55
C SER A 410 -11.27 8.11 -20.58
N ASP A 411 -10.23 7.54 -21.17
CA ASP A 411 -10.07 6.09 -21.33
C ASP A 411 -8.94 5.57 -20.42
N LEU A 412 -9.21 4.49 -19.67
CA LEU A 412 -8.30 3.86 -18.73
C LEU A 412 -8.18 2.37 -19.03
N TYR A 413 -6.96 1.89 -19.25
CA TYR A 413 -6.73 0.49 -19.61
C TYR A 413 -5.37 -0.09 -19.21
N GLY A 414 -5.31 -1.42 -19.14
CA GLY A 414 -4.08 -2.20 -18.93
C GLY A 414 -3.71 -2.50 -17.48
N ALA A 415 -4.49 -1.99 -16.51
CA ALA A 415 -4.19 -2.14 -15.08
C ALA A 415 -4.24 -3.61 -14.62
N LYS A 416 -3.09 -4.18 -14.20
CA LYS A 416 -3.03 -5.51 -13.55
C LYS A 416 -3.71 -5.53 -12.17
N GLY A 417 -3.98 -4.36 -11.60
CA GLY A 417 -4.78 -4.11 -10.40
C GLY A 417 -6.18 -3.60 -10.73
N ALA A 418 -6.71 -2.73 -9.88
CA ALA A 418 -7.98 -2.07 -10.17
C ALA A 418 -7.78 -0.89 -11.14
N GLY A 419 -8.75 -0.64 -12.01
CA GLY A 419 -8.77 0.53 -12.88
C GLY A 419 -8.91 1.82 -12.08
N VAL A 420 -9.94 1.91 -11.23
CA VAL A 420 -10.13 3.03 -10.28
C VAL A 420 -10.29 2.49 -8.86
N GLU A 421 -9.47 2.93 -7.92
CA GLU A 421 -9.58 2.64 -6.49
C GLU A 421 -10.16 3.82 -5.72
N ILE A 422 -11.18 3.57 -4.89
CA ILE A 422 -11.93 4.59 -4.15
C ILE A 422 -11.87 4.23 -2.65
N TYR A 423 -11.29 5.11 -1.84
CA TYR A 423 -11.17 4.94 -0.37
C TYR A 423 -12.37 5.58 0.37
N PRO A 424 -12.63 5.21 1.65
CA PRO A 424 -13.69 5.82 2.46
C PRO A 424 -13.57 7.35 2.54
N GLY A 425 -14.69 8.05 2.64
CA GLY A 425 -14.77 9.51 2.75
C GLY A 425 -14.39 10.29 1.48
N SER A 426 -14.12 9.63 0.36
CA SER A 426 -13.82 10.29 -0.92
C SER A 426 -15.07 10.60 -1.73
N THR A 427 -14.97 11.52 -2.70
CA THR A 427 -16.02 11.80 -3.69
C THR A 427 -15.49 11.51 -5.09
N CYS A 428 -16.18 10.67 -5.86
CA CYS A 428 -15.73 10.25 -7.19
C CYS A 428 -16.86 10.41 -8.22
N THR A 429 -16.61 11.21 -9.26
CA THR A 429 -17.57 11.50 -10.33
C THR A 429 -17.00 11.06 -11.67
N LEU A 430 -17.56 9.99 -12.25
CA LEU A 430 -17.15 9.39 -13.51
C LEU A 430 -18.22 9.66 -14.58
N LEU A 431 -17.89 10.42 -15.62
CA LEU A 431 -18.80 10.82 -16.70
C LEU A 431 -18.25 10.41 -18.07
N GLY A 432 -18.89 9.44 -18.74
CA GLY A 432 -18.58 9.09 -20.13
C GLY A 432 -17.22 8.41 -20.36
N ASN A 433 -16.64 7.78 -19.34
CA ASN A 433 -15.29 7.20 -19.41
C ASN A 433 -15.31 5.73 -19.90
N GLY A 434 -14.26 5.31 -20.60
CA GLY A 434 -13.97 3.90 -20.87
C GLY A 434 -13.03 3.32 -19.80
N ILE A 435 -13.43 2.24 -19.12
CA ILE A 435 -12.56 1.51 -18.16
C ILE A 435 -12.51 0.04 -18.57
N HIS A 436 -11.38 -0.40 -19.13
CA HIS A 436 -11.34 -1.71 -19.78
C HIS A 436 -9.98 -2.41 -19.75
N HIS A 437 -9.99 -3.74 -19.89
CA HIS A 437 -8.76 -4.55 -19.82
C HIS A 437 -7.97 -4.31 -18.52
N CYS A 438 -8.69 -4.18 -17.40
CA CYS A 438 -8.15 -4.12 -16.04
C CYS A 438 -8.48 -5.42 -15.31
N LYS A 439 -7.77 -5.75 -14.21
CA LYS A 439 -8.11 -6.94 -13.41
C LYS A 439 -9.47 -6.77 -12.72
N GLU A 440 -9.71 -5.64 -12.08
CA GLU A 440 -11.04 -5.23 -11.59
C GLU A 440 -11.31 -3.82 -12.15
N GLY A 441 -12.56 -3.50 -12.54
CA GLY A 441 -12.86 -2.20 -13.17
C GLY A 441 -12.75 -1.03 -12.19
N ILE A 442 -13.66 -1.00 -11.21
CA ILE A 442 -13.66 -0.04 -10.10
C ILE A 442 -13.64 -0.83 -8.79
N LEU A 443 -12.78 -0.45 -7.85
CA LEU A 443 -12.63 -1.06 -6.54
C LEU A 443 -12.95 -0.03 -5.45
N ILE A 444 -14.03 -0.26 -4.72
CA ILE A 444 -14.46 0.57 -3.60
C ILE A 444 -14.02 -0.12 -2.31
N LYS A 445 -13.28 0.60 -1.46
CA LYS A 445 -12.80 0.13 -0.16
C LYS A 445 -13.69 0.73 0.93
N ASP A 446 -14.36 -0.13 1.70
CA ASP A 446 -15.27 0.23 2.80
C ASP A 446 -14.72 -0.37 4.11
N PHE A 447 -13.62 0.23 4.58
CA PHE A 447 -12.98 -0.06 5.86
C PHE A 447 -13.50 0.93 6.90
N LEU A 448 -14.59 0.62 7.59
CA LEU A 448 -15.18 1.51 8.60
C LEU A 448 -15.09 0.92 10.02
N ASP A 449 -14.13 1.43 10.77
CA ASP A 449 -14.37 1.85 12.15
C ASP A 449 -15.11 3.20 12.16
N GLU A 450 -15.74 3.57 13.28
CA GLU A 450 -16.81 4.58 13.43
C GLU A 450 -16.50 6.06 13.04
N HIS A 451 -15.37 6.35 12.40
CA HIS A 451 -14.81 7.71 12.28
C HIS A 451 -14.70 8.28 10.84
N TYR A 452 -15.13 7.56 9.80
CA TYR A 452 -15.04 8.03 8.41
C TYR A 452 -16.39 8.06 7.69
N ASP A 453 -16.58 9.06 6.82
CA ASP A 453 -17.76 9.20 5.96
C ASP A 453 -17.83 8.10 4.89
N ILE A 454 -19.05 7.75 4.47
CA ILE A 454 -19.30 6.85 3.34
C ILE A 454 -18.81 7.53 2.04
N PRO A 455 -18.07 6.83 1.14
CA PRO A 455 -17.61 7.42 -0.12
C PRO A 455 -18.80 7.76 -1.04
N LYS A 456 -18.73 8.89 -1.74
CA LYS A 456 -19.81 9.40 -2.61
C LYS A 456 -19.47 9.22 -4.08
N ILE A 457 -20.18 8.32 -4.75
CA ILE A 457 -19.86 7.88 -6.11
C ILE A 457 -20.98 8.27 -7.07
N THR A 458 -20.62 8.97 -8.15
CA THR A 458 -21.50 9.31 -9.28
C THR A 458 -20.94 8.68 -10.56
N MET A 459 -21.76 7.91 -11.26
CA MET A 459 -21.39 7.25 -12.51
C MET A 459 -22.44 7.53 -13.59
N VAL A 460 -22.07 8.25 -14.64
CA VAL A 460 -22.97 8.54 -15.78
C VAL A 460 -22.34 8.14 -17.10
N ASN A 461 -23.03 7.33 -17.90
CA ASN A 461 -22.66 6.93 -19.26
C ASN A 461 -21.26 6.29 -19.45
N ASN A 462 -20.66 5.74 -18.40
CA ASN A 462 -19.35 5.06 -18.51
C ASN A 462 -19.49 3.69 -19.18
N VAL A 463 -18.43 3.23 -19.86
CA VAL A 463 -18.36 1.92 -20.52
C VAL A 463 -17.28 1.07 -19.85
N ILE A 464 -17.70 0.11 -19.03
CA ILE A 464 -16.80 -0.70 -18.19
C ILE A 464 -16.80 -2.14 -18.73
N HIS A 465 -15.72 -2.53 -19.42
CA HIS A 465 -15.74 -3.76 -20.22
C HIS A 465 -14.42 -4.52 -20.31
N ASN A 466 -14.47 -5.79 -20.70
CA ASN A 466 -13.29 -6.65 -20.88
C ASN A 466 -12.37 -6.71 -19.63
N ASN A 467 -12.90 -6.59 -18.41
CA ASN A 467 -12.12 -6.73 -17.18
C ASN A 467 -12.10 -8.18 -16.71
N ASP A 468 -11.00 -8.67 -16.14
CA ASP A 468 -10.86 -10.10 -15.79
C ASP A 468 -11.80 -10.51 -14.63
N GLY A 469 -12.05 -9.59 -13.71
CA GLY A 469 -12.94 -9.72 -12.57
C GLY A 469 -14.31 -9.09 -12.80
N TYR A 470 -14.74 -8.26 -11.85
CA TYR A 470 -16.00 -7.52 -11.90
C TYR A 470 -15.82 -6.12 -12.49
N GLY A 471 -16.92 -5.54 -12.97
CA GLY A 471 -16.97 -4.13 -13.39
C GLY A 471 -16.84 -3.16 -12.22
N VAL A 472 -17.54 -3.44 -11.12
CA VAL A 472 -17.43 -2.74 -9.83
C VAL A 472 -17.32 -3.77 -8.71
N VAL A 473 -16.34 -3.57 -7.83
CA VAL A 473 -16.10 -4.37 -6.63
C VAL A 473 -16.27 -3.49 -5.41
N LEU A 474 -16.95 -4.00 -4.39
CA LEU A 474 -16.97 -3.41 -3.05
C LEU A 474 -16.27 -4.35 -2.05
N VAL A 475 -15.31 -3.82 -1.29
CA VAL A 475 -14.60 -4.53 -0.21
C VAL A 475 -15.15 -4.06 1.12
N LYS A 476 -15.77 -4.95 1.90
CA LYS A 476 -16.29 -4.70 3.25
C LYS A 476 -15.49 -5.47 4.31
N SER A 477 -15.35 -4.90 5.50
CA SER A 477 -14.89 -5.63 6.68
C SER A 477 -16.01 -6.51 7.25
N THR A 478 -15.67 -7.76 7.60
CA THR A 478 -16.55 -8.70 8.32
C THR A 478 -17.03 -8.19 9.69
N ILE A 479 -16.34 -7.24 10.31
CA ILE A 479 -16.72 -6.67 11.62
C ILE A 479 -18.05 -5.89 11.54
N SER A 480 -18.39 -5.35 10.36
CA SER A 480 -19.58 -4.51 10.16
C SER A 480 -20.92 -5.26 10.18
N SER A 481 -20.95 -6.54 9.81
CA SER A 481 -22.20 -7.31 9.68
C SER A 481 -22.82 -7.68 11.03
N ASP A 482 -21.99 -8.08 12.00
CA ASP A 482 -22.47 -8.67 13.26
C ASP A 482 -23.19 -7.65 14.16
N VAL A 483 -22.84 -6.36 14.05
CA VAL A 483 -23.47 -5.28 14.84
C VAL A 483 -24.89 -4.97 14.34
N LYS A 484 -25.14 -5.04 13.04
CA LYS A 484 -26.48 -4.74 12.47
C LYS A 484 -27.49 -5.87 12.78
N ASP A 485 -27.03 -7.12 12.81
CA ASP A 485 -27.87 -8.27 13.11
C ASP A 485 -28.32 -8.34 14.59
N ILE A 486 -27.58 -7.70 15.50
CA ILE A 486 -27.94 -7.53 16.92
C ILE A 486 -28.99 -6.41 17.08
N ALA A 487 -28.91 -5.33 16.30
CA ALA A 487 -29.87 -4.23 16.36
C ALA A 487 -31.28 -4.64 15.91
N VAL A 488 -31.40 -5.46 14.85
CA VAL A 488 -32.69 -5.88 14.30
C VAL A 488 -33.41 -6.92 15.18
N LYS A 489 -32.68 -7.73 15.96
CA LYS A 489 -33.26 -8.74 16.86
C LYS A 489 -33.79 -8.17 18.20
N ASN A 490 -33.51 -6.90 18.50
CA ASN A 490 -33.88 -6.28 19.78
C ASN A 490 -35.14 -5.38 19.71
N SER A 491 -35.82 -5.29 18.57
CA SER A 491 -37.04 -4.47 18.40
C SER A 491 -38.36 -5.25 18.39
N GLU A 492 -38.33 -6.59 18.27
CA GLU A 492 -39.53 -7.44 18.29
C GLU A 492 -39.64 -8.25 19.61
N GLY A 493 -40.18 -7.63 20.68
CA GLY A 493 -40.55 -8.42 21.87
C GLY A 493 -40.74 -7.70 23.20
N ASN A 494 -41.75 -6.85 23.34
CA ASN A 494 -42.70 -6.80 24.48
C ASN A 494 -43.44 -5.46 24.57
N ILE A 495 -44.74 -5.44 24.25
CA ILE A 495 -45.68 -4.49 24.84
C ILE A 495 -46.81 -5.30 25.46
N GLN A 496 -46.85 -5.34 26.79
CA GLN A 496 -47.92 -6.01 27.53
C GLN A 496 -49.18 -5.13 27.58
N THR A 497 -50.30 -5.81 27.38
CA THR A 497 -51.68 -5.36 27.54
C THR A 497 -51.95 -4.44 28.74
N ILE A 498 -52.61 -3.31 28.49
CA ILE A 498 -53.51 -2.65 29.46
C ILE A 498 -54.85 -2.37 28.76
N GLN A 499 -55.94 -2.58 29.49
CA GLN A 499 -57.32 -2.66 28.98
C GLN A 499 -57.92 -1.29 28.63
N SER A 500 -58.76 -1.25 27.59
CA SER A 500 -59.75 -0.19 27.37
C SER A 500 -61.14 -0.70 27.78
N ASN A 501 -61.92 0.15 28.47
CA ASN A 501 -63.21 -0.24 29.03
C ASN A 501 -64.34 0.61 28.39
N GLY A 502 -65.28 -0.06 27.72
CA GLY A 502 -66.68 0.33 27.47
C GLY A 502 -67.04 1.71 26.87
N GLY A 503 -67.80 1.71 25.76
CA GLY A 503 -68.46 2.92 25.25
C GLY A 503 -69.17 2.74 23.90
N THR A 504 -70.32 2.05 23.90
CA THR A 504 -71.20 1.86 22.72
C THR A 504 -71.86 3.14 22.21
N ASP A 505 -72.14 3.15 20.88
CA ASP A 505 -73.26 3.75 20.11
C ASP A 505 -72.76 4.34 18.76
N ASN A 506 -73.48 4.41 17.62
CA ASN A 506 -74.63 3.70 17.02
C ASN A 506 -74.88 4.30 15.59
N VAL A 507 -75.41 3.67 14.53
CA VAL A 507 -75.86 2.28 14.24
C VAL A 507 -75.91 2.07 12.69
N GLU A 508 -75.74 0.82 12.19
CA GLU A 508 -76.08 0.31 10.81
C GLU A 508 -75.35 0.96 9.58
N ASP A 509 -75.11 0.31 8.43
CA ASP A 509 -75.73 -0.87 7.77
C ASP A 509 -74.77 -1.58 6.77
N LEU A 510 -74.90 -2.91 6.57
CA LEU A 510 -74.38 -3.83 5.49
C LEU A 510 -72.95 -3.64 4.88
N GLY A 511 -72.13 -4.67 4.58
CA GLY A 511 -72.25 -6.14 4.68
C GLY A 511 -71.57 -6.88 3.51
N HIS A 512 -70.53 -7.70 3.80
CA HIS A 512 -69.85 -8.72 2.92
C HIS A 512 -69.09 -8.19 1.67
N GLU A 513 -67.79 -8.47 1.46
CA GLU A 513 -66.98 -9.71 1.33
C GLU A 513 -66.69 -10.11 -0.14
N GLU A 514 -65.41 -9.99 -0.48
CA GLU A 514 -64.56 -10.82 -1.36
C GLU A 514 -64.97 -11.32 -2.78
N LEU A 515 -64.09 -10.91 -3.72
CA LEU A 515 -63.40 -11.73 -4.74
C LEU A 515 -63.95 -11.93 -6.17
N HIS A 516 -62.96 -11.88 -7.08
CA HIS A 516 -62.83 -12.47 -8.44
C HIS A 516 -63.27 -11.71 -9.73
N GLU A 517 -62.23 -11.36 -10.50
CA GLU A 517 -61.98 -11.64 -11.93
C GLU A 517 -62.45 -10.75 -13.10
N CYS A 518 -61.42 -10.43 -13.92
CA CYS A 518 -61.33 -10.38 -15.39
C CYS A 518 -62.37 -9.68 -16.29
N ALA A 519 -61.83 -8.87 -17.21
CA ALA A 519 -62.41 -8.61 -18.52
C ALA A 519 -61.42 -9.03 -19.62
N THR A 520 -61.90 -9.79 -20.61
CA THR A 520 -61.10 -10.29 -21.75
C THR A 520 -61.88 -10.15 -23.06
N GLY A 521 -61.16 -9.91 -24.16
CA GLY A 521 -61.62 -10.09 -25.53
C GLY A 521 -60.44 -9.89 -26.48
N GLN A 522 -60.23 -10.64 -27.56
CA GLN A 522 -60.97 -11.78 -28.12
C GLN A 522 -59.96 -12.74 -28.79
N LEU A 523 -60.29 -14.03 -28.90
CA LEU A 523 -59.92 -14.90 -30.04
C LEU A 523 -60.77 -16.18 -29.98
N GLU A 524 -61.14 -16.72 -31.13
CA GLU A 524 -62.22 -17.71 -31.28
C GLU A 524 -61.74 -19.18 -31.27
N LEU A 525 -62.66 -20.08 -30.86
CA LEU A 525 -63.00 -21.44 -31.35
C LEU A 525 -62.00 -22.13 -32.33
N HIS A 526 -61.72 -23.43 -32.32
CA HIS A 526 -62.20 -24.69 -31.69
C HIS A 526 -60.93 -25.62 -31.63
N GLU A 527 -60.85 -26.87 -31.14
CA GLU A 527 -61.79 -27.98 -30.95
C GLU A 527 -61.21 -29.00 -29.91
N ARG A 528 -61.90 -30.11 -29.66
CA ARG A 528 -61.67 -31.05 -28.53
C ARG A 528 -61.06 -32.39 -28.99
N ALA A 529 -59.98 -32.86 -28.35
CA ALA A 529 -59.59 -34.27 -28.36
C ALA A 529 -58.75 -34.67 -27.13
N GLU A 530 -58.86 -35.94 -26.76
CA GLU A 530 -58.66 -36.55 -25.43
C GLU A 530 -57.21 -36.83 -24.98
N MET A 531 -57.09 -37.29 -23.72
CA MET A 531 -55.85 -37.52 -22.96
C MET A 531 -55.00 -38.72 -23.44
N SER A 532 -53.70 -38.67 -23.17
CA SER A 532 -52.79 -39.83 -23.15
C SER A 532 -51.95 -39.82 -21.87
N GLU A 533 -51.83 -40.96 -21.19
CA GLU A 533 -51.16 -41.12 -19.89
C GLU A 533 -49.62 -40.95 -19.93
N GLN A 534 -49.04 -40.66 -21.10
CA GLN A 534 -47.59 -40.51 -21.28
C GLN A 534 -47.00 -39.18 -20.79
N THR A 535 -47.83 -38.18 -20.47
CA THR A 535 -47.35 -36.89 -19.93
C THR A 535 -47.01 -36.92 -18.44
N ALA A 536 -47.58 -37.84 -17.66
CA ALA A 536 -47.34 -37.90 -16.21
C ALA A 536 -45.87 -38.22 -15.87
N GLY A 537 -45.31 -39.29 -16.44
CA GLY A 537 -43.92 -39.69 -16.20
C GLY A 537 -42.88 -38.67 -16.67
N ASN A 538 -43.18 -37.89 -17.71
CA ASN A 538 -42.29 -36.82 -18.19
C ASN A 538 -42.23 -35.63 -17.22
N TYR A 539 -43.33 -35.32 -16.52
CA TYR A 539 -43.33 -34.28 -15.48
C TYR A 539 -42.56 -34.72 -14.22
N GLU A 540 -42.64 -36.00 -13.84
CA GLU A 540 -41.86 -36.53 -12.71
C GLU A 540 -40.35 -36.53 -13.00
N ILE A 541 -39.93 -36.96 -14.20
CA ILE A 541 -38.52 -36.90 -14.63
C ILE A 541 -38.02 -35.45 -14.72
N ALA A 542 -38.83 -34.51 -15.20
CA ALA A 542 -38.48 -33.09 -15.23
C ALA A 542 -38.30 -32.53 -13.81
N ASN A 543 -39.20 -32.86 -12.88
CA ASN A 543 -39.11 -32.44 -11.48
C ASN A 543 -37.90 -33.07 -10.77
N GLU A 544 -37.56 -34.33 -11.06
CA GLU A 544 -36.38 -34.98 -10.48
C GLU A 544 -35.06 -34.42 -11.07
N LEU A 545 -35.03 -34.05 -12.35
CA LEU A 545 -33.91 -33.33 -12.97
C LEU A 545 -33.73 -31.92 -12.39
N VAL A 546 -34.82 -31.20 -12.13
CA VAL A 546 -34.78 -29.90 -11.42
C VAL A 546 -34.29 -30.10 -9.97
N ALA A 547 -34.81 -31.09 -9.25
CA ALA A 547 -34.41 -31.37 -7.87
C ALA A 547 -32.93 -31.82 -7.76
N THR A 548 -32.43 -32.60 -8.72
CA THR A 548 -31.01 -32.98 -8.78
C THR A 548 -30.11 -31.82 -9.21
N SER A 549 -30.58 -30.94 -10.11
CA SER A 549 -29.90 -29.67 -10.44
C SER A 549 -29.78 -28.76 -9.20
N VAL A 550 -30.86 -28.59 -8.44
CA VAL A 550 -30.87 -27.81 -7.18
C VAL A 550 -29.94 -28.44 -6.14
N LYS A 551 -29.95 -29.77 -5.95
CA LYS A 551 -29.01 -30.46 -5.04
C LYS A 551 -27.54 -30.34 -5.49
N LYS A 552 -27.28 -30.35 -6.80
CA LYS A 552 -25.93 -30.17 -7.36
C LYS A 552 -25.45 -28.72 -7.20
N SER A 553 -26.35 -27.75 -7.37
CA SER A 553 -26.12 -26.32 -7.06
C SER A 553 -25.86 -26.11 -5.56
N GLN A 554 -26.61 -26.76 -4.66
CA GLN A 554 -26.37 -26.71 -3.22
C GLN A 554 -25.04 -27.34 -2.79
N MET A 555 -24.62 -28.46 -3.41
CA MET A 555 -23.27 -29.02 -3.20
C MET A 555 -22.17 -28.12 -3.76
N HIS A 556 -22.42 -27.42 -4.86
CA HIS A 556 -21.48 -26.43 -5.41
C HIS A 556 -21.38 -25.19 -4.50
N LYS A 557 -22.50 -24.70 -3.95
CA LYS A 557 -22.51 -23.67 -2.90
C LYS A 557 -21.74 -24.12 -1.65
N LYS A 558 -21.94 -25.35 -1.17
CA LYS A 558 -21.20 -25.86 0.00
C LYS A 558 -19.69 -25.95 -0.20
N ARG A 559 -19.22 -26.32 -1.40
CA ARG A 559 -17.78 -26.32 -1.73
C ARG A 559 -17.20 -24.92 -1.98
N LEU A 560 -18.03 -23.94 -2.34
CA LEU A 560 -17.63 -22.53 -2.45
C LEU A 560 -17.56 -21.85 -1.07
N SER A 561 -18.47 -22.19 -0.15
CA SER A 561 -18.42 -21.66 1.23
C SER A 561 -17.20 -22.14 2.04
N GLU A 562 -16.54 -23.22 1.62
CA GLU A 562 -15.29 -23.71 2.22
C GLU A 562 -14.02 -22.98 1.71
N LEU A 563 -14.15 -22.09 0.70
CA LEU A 563 -13.01 -21.42 0.04
C LEU A 563 -12.95 -19.90 0.22
N GLY A 564 -14.00 -19.28 0.76
CA GLY A 564 -14.09 -17.83 0.96
C GLY A 564 -14.36 -17.04 -0.34
N ILE A 565 -15.31 -16.09 -0.24
CA ILE A 565 -15.68 -15.11 -1.27
C ILE A 565 -16.44 -15.66 -2.50
N THR A 566 -17.73 -15.35 -2.58
CA THR A 566 -18.36 -14.39 -3.54
C THR A 566 -19.86 -14.64 -3.56
N GLU A 567 -20.67 -13.68 -3.12
CA GLU A 567 -22.06 -13.58 -3.58
C GLU A 567 -22.14 -12.46 -4.63
N ALA A 568 -22.89 -12.72 -5.71
CA ALA A 568 -23.24 -11.71 -6.69
C ALA A 568 -24.37 -10.86 -6.07
N ASP A 569 -24.00 -9.73 -5.49
CA ASP A 569 -24.91 -8.87 -4.74
C ASP A 569 -25.58 -7.85 -5.67
N ASP A 570 -26.75 -8.22 -6.23
CA ASP A 570 -27.61 -7.31 -6.99
C ASP A 570 -28.10 -6.12 -6.14
N ASN A 571 -27.94 -6.18 -4.81
CA ASN A 571 -28.26 -5.11 -3.86
C ASN A 571 -27.09 -4.11 -3.65
N LEU A 572 -25.99 -4.22 -4.40
CA LEU A 572 -24.92 -3.21 -4.36
C LEU A 572 -25.40 -1.82 -4.84
N MET A 573 -26.39 -1.81 -5.74
CA MET A 573 -26.97 -0.59 -6.34
C MET A 573 -27.85 0.23 -5.38
N SER A 574 -28.22 -0.31 -4.22
CA SER A 574 -29.08 0.34 -3.21
C SER A 574 -28.31 0.86 -2.00
N GLN A 575 -26.97 0.84 -2.03
CA GLN A 575 -26.11 1.30 -0.93
C GLN A 575 -25.88 2.82 -1.00
N GLU A 576 -25.89 3.48 0.17
CA GLU A 576 -25.84 4.94 0.34
C GLU A 576 -24.62 5.64 -0.29
N MET A 577 -23.60 4.88 -0.69
CA MET A 577 -22.41 5.36 -1.39
C MET A 577 -22.69 5.84 -2.83
N PHE A 578 -23.74 5.34 -3.49
CA PHE A 578 -24.03 5.69 -4.89
C PHE A 578 -25.02 6.86 -4.97
N VAL A 579 -24.49 8.05 -5.25
CA VAL A 579 -25.28 9.29 -5.38
C VAL A 579 -26.07 9.31 -6.70
N SER A 580 -25.52 8.73 -7.77
CA SER A 580 -26.20 8.62 -9.06
C SER A 580 -25.54 7.55 -9.95
N ILE A 581 -26.33 6.67 -10.55
CA ILE A 581 -25.88 5.69 -11.56
C ILE A 581 -26.84 5.75 -12.75
N VAL A 582 -26.40 6.30 -13.89
CA VAL A 582 -27.26 6.48 -15.07
C VAL A 582 -26.52 6.07 -16.35
N GLY A 583 -27.14 5.24 -17.19
CA GLY A 583 -26.67 4.95 -18.55
C GLY A 583 -25.33 4.19 -18.69
N ASN A 584 -24.73 3.73 -17.60
CA ASN A 584 -23.47 2.97 -17.64
C ASN A 584 -23.65 1.60 -18.31
N GLN A 585 -22.63 1.16 -19.04
CA GLN A 585 -22.64 -0.09 -19.80
C GLN A 585 -21.58 -1.05 -19.28
N PHE A 586 -22.00 -2.22 -18.81
CA PHE A 586 -21.11 -3.30 -18.38
C PHE A 586 -21.12 -4.43 -19.42
N LYS A 587 -19.95 -4.80 -19.97
CA LYS A 587 -19.86 -5.78 -21.06
C LYS A 587 -18.63 -6.67 -20.92
N ARG A 588 -18.77 -7.99 -21.09
CA ARG A 588 -17.64 -8.94 -21.16
C ARG A 588 -16.65 -8.88 -19.97
N ASN A 589 -17.13 -8.53 -18.78
CA ASN A 589 -16.34 -8.65 -17.56
C ASN A 589 -16.39 -10.11 -17.07
N GLY A 590 -15.26 -10.67 -16.63
CA GLY A 590 -15.09 -12.11 -16.44
C GLY A 590 -15.91 -12.73 -15.30
N LYS A 591 -16.12 -11.99 -14.21
CA LYS A 591 -16.90 -12.44 -13.05
C LYS A 591 -18.30 -11.81 -12.92
N GLY A 592 -18.55 -10.70 -13.62
CA GLY A 592 -19.87 -10.04 -13.65
C GLY A 592 -19.79 -8.52 -13.67
N SER A 593 -20.94 -7.85 -13.51
CA SER A 593 -20.98 -6.38 -13.40
C SER A 593 -20.60 -5.89 -12.01
N PHE A 594 -21.06 -6.58 -10.96
CA PHE A 594 -20.95 -6.19 -9.56
C PHE A 594 -20.50 -7.38 -8.71
N GLY A 595 -19.65 -7.13 -7.71
CA GLY A 595 -19.22 -8.15 -6.74
C GLY A 595 -18.86 -7.56 -5.39
N THR A 596 -19.15 -8.31 -4.32
CA THR A 596 -18.79 -7.93 -2.94
C THR A 596 -17.72 -8.88 -2.41
N PHE A 597 -16.62 -8.32 -1.92
CA PHE A 597 -15.56 -9.01 -1.20
C PHE A 597 -15.70 -8.71 0.29
N LEU A 598 -15.69 -9.76 1.11
CA LEU A 598 -15.61 -9.66 2.57
C LEU A 598 -14.21 -10.09 2.98
N PHE A 599 -13.60 -9.35 3.91
CA PHE A 599 -12.33 -9.70 4.54
C PHE A 599 -12.45 -9.75 6.06
#